data_AF-A0A2A2Y409-F1
#
_entry.id   AF-A0A2A2Y409-F1
#
_cell.length_a   1.000
_cell.length_b   1.000
_cell.length_c   1.000
_cell.angle_alpha   90.00
_cell.angle_beta   90.00
_cell.angle_gamma   90.00
#
_symmetry.space_group_name_H-M   'P 1'
#
loop_
_entity.id
_entity.type
_entity.pdbx_description
1 polymer ?
#
loop_
_entity_poly.entity_id
_entity_poly.type
_entity_poly.pdbx_seq_one_letter_code
_entity_poly.pdbx_strand_id
1 'polypeptide(L)'
;MSNKAPNPQGGKINALENTKTKVSEGQTGFCLHQAWGIGIIRAFDAATNRFTVDFPEQAKKGHAIDAAFFAGKIDIIDSNSLIAQAYSDEGKAKVAALVSDDPAGLVKALLAELPTGECSSYALEANLERVHFASLASGKDRAAAFKAWWTKGRAALRKDRAILIPERKGGNYALLEAPVDLGEDLFAQYELAPNFERKLALLEELAESSSAETRSAATEANLAKVSSDLAKAVAGLTGSRRSANLPKVLCAIWNRDKFFRTAVETVETFSPTASDIIALCDENDLAQVALSIPHTTEKIRSLLDLVRAHHGDHWSDRGFDLLRNRDIGGTKSGSAKLVSECISYLCDAGLSAHVGQRFAQWLETRELRP
;
A
#
# COMPACT_ATOMS: atom_id res chain seq x y z
N MET A 1 11.65 22.18 -42.05
CA MET A 1 12.97 22.38 -41.41
C MET A 1 13.44 21.02 -40.92
N SER A 2 14.67 20.62 -41.29
CA SER A 2 15.16 19.25 -41.16
C SER A 2 15.40 18.89 -39.68
N ASN A 3 14.54 18.05 -39.11
CA ASN A 3 14.77 17.40 -37.82
C ASN A 3 15.80 16.27 -38.00
N LYS A 4 17.08 16.63 -38.13
CA LYS A 4 18.16 15.69 -37.85
C LYS A 4 18.32 15.63 -36.33
N ALA A 5 18.20 14.43 -35.77
CA ALA A 5 18.62 14.17 -34.40
C ALA A 5 20.06 14.70 -34.19
N PRO A 6 20.37 15.38 -33.07
CA PRO A 6 21.71 15.88 -32.84
C PRO A 6 22.72 14.72 -32.90
N ASN A 7 23.82 14.92 -33.61
CA ASN A 7 24.88 13.93 -33.74
C ASN A 7 25.39 13.56 -32.32
N PRO A 8 25.32 12.28 -31.88
CA PRO A 8 25.71 11.88 -30.53
C PRO A 8 27.18 12.21 -30.20
N GLN A 9 28.05 12.30 -31.20
CA GLN A 9 29.44 12.76 -31.01
C GLN A 9 29.54 14.26 -30.75
N GLY A 10 28.68 15.08 -31.37
CA GLY A 10 28.64 16.54 -31.16
C GLY A 10 28.15 16.92 -29.76
N GLY A 11 27.20 16.16 -29.20
CA GLY A 11 26.73 16.34 -27.82
C GLY A 11 27.83 16.06 -26.77
N LYS A 12 28.64 15.01 -26.99
CA LYS A 12 29.75 14.64 -26.10
C LYS A 12 30.88 15.68 -26.11
N ILE A 13 31.25 16.20 -27.28
CA ILE A 13 32.28 17.25 -27.41
C ILE A 13 31.85 18.52 -26.68
N ASN A 14 30.59 18.95 -26.85
CA ASN A 14 30.07 20.13 -26.15
C ASN A 14 30.03 19.94 -24.63
N ALA A 15 29.64 18.75 -24.15
CA ALA A 15 29.65 18.45 -22.72
C ALA A 15 31.07 18.53 -22.13
N LEU A 16 32.09 18.03 -22.86
CA LEU A 16 33.48 18.07 -22.43
C LEU A 16 34.04 19.49 -22.32
N GLU A 17 33.81 20.32 -23.34
CA GLU A 17 34.25 21.72 -23.31
C GLU A 17 33.54 22.53 -22.21
N ASN A 18 32.24 22.28 -22.00
CA ASN A 18 31.50 22.88 -20.89
C ASN A 18 32.08 22.46 -19.54
N THR A 19 32.43 21.18 -19.36
CA THR A 19 33.07 20.70 -18.13
C THR A 19 34.44 21.32 -17.91
N LYS A 20 35.28 21.48 -18.96
CA LYS A 20 36.57 22.19 -18.85
C LYS A 20 36.37 23.60 -18.32
N THR A 21 35.40 24.32 -18.87
CA THR A 21 35.08 25.70 -18.48
C THR A 21 34.65 25.77 -17.02
N LYS A 22 33.61 25.01 -16.65
CA LYS A 22 33.07 24.96 -15.27
C LYS A 22 34.14 24.65 -14.22
N VAL A 23 34.98 23.65 -14.50
CA VAL A 23 35.99 23.20 -13.55
C VAL A 23 37.14 24.21 -13.43
N SER A 24 37.48 24.90 -14.53
CA SER A 24 38.45 26.00 -14.50
C SER A 24 37.94 27.22 -13.69
N GLU A 25 36.62 27.39 -13.62
CA GLU A 25 35.94 28.40 -12.79
C GLU A 25 35.76 27.96 -11.32
N GLY A 26 36.31 26.80 -10.93
CA GLY A 26 36.27 26.28 -9.56
C GLY A 26 35.02 25.47 -9.23
N GLN A 27 34.17 25.15 -10.22
CA GLN A 27 33.02 24.27 -10.02
C GLN A 27 33.41 22.78 -10.12
N THR A 28 32.57 21.91 -9.57
CA THR A 28 32.80 20.45 -9.64
C THR A 28 32.12 19.86 -10.86
N GLY A 29 32.86 19.05 -11.63
CA GLY A 29 32.33 18.23 -12.73
C GLY A 29 32.16 16.77 -12.31
N PHE A 30 31.39 16.00 -13.08
CA PHE A 30 31.14 14.58 -12.79
C PHE A 30 31.25 13.72 -14.05
N CYS A 31 31.72 12.49 -13.89
CA CYS A 31 31.81 11.53 -14.99
C CYS A 31 31.60 10.09 -14.54
N LEU A 32 31.27 9.21 -15.47
CA LEU A 32 31.20 7.76 -15.28
C LEU A 32 32.32 7.09 -16.07
N HIS A 33 33.24 6.44 -15.36
CA HIS A 33 34.25 5.57 -15.96
C HIS A 33 33.81 4.10 -15.86
N GLN A 34 33.79 3.39 -16.99
CA GLN A 34 33.27 2.01 -17.06
C GLN A 34 33.90 1.04 -16.04
N ALA A 35 35.19 1.19 -15.73
CA ALA A 35 35.89 0.32 -14.78
C ALA A 35 36.03 0.89 -13.35
N TRP A 36 35.88 2.21 -13.17
CA TRP A 36 36.20 2.87 -11.89
C TRP A 36 34.98 3.53 -11.24
N GLY A 37 33.83 3.49 -11.92
CA GLY A 37 32.58 4.07 -11.40
C GLY A 37 32.56 5.58 -11.53
N ILE A 38 31.88 6.23 -10.57
CA ILE A 38 31.70 7.68 -10.56
C ILE A 38 33.03 8.39 -10.25
N GLY A 39 33.34 9.39 -11.07
CA GLY A 39 34.46 10.31 -10.90
C GLY A 39 33.99 11.72 -10.59
N ILE A 40 34.63 12.36 -9.61
CA ILE A 40 34.43 13.76 -9.22
C ILE A 40 35.59 14.56 -9.80
N ILE A 41 35.30 15.41 -10.78
CA ILE A 41 36.28 16.22 -11.49
C ILE A 41 36.53 17.50 -10.68
N ARG A 42 37.75 17.62 -10.15
CA ARG A 42 38.16 18.70 -9.22
C ARG A 42 38.86 19.86 -9.91
N ALA A 43 39.64 19.59 -10.96
CA ALA A 43 40.43 20.60 -11.65
C ALA A 43 40.67 20.21 -13.12
N PHE A 44 40.96 21.20 -13.95
CA PHE A 44 41.45 21.04 -15.31
C PHE A 44 42.74 21.84 -15.49
N ASP A 45 43.79 21.20 -15.99
CA ASP A 45 45.05 21.82 -16.35
C ASP A 45 45.15 21.97 -17.87
N ALA A 46 45.04 23.21 -18.36
CA ALA A 46 45.11 23.54 -19.78
C ALA A 46 46.51 23.32 -20.38
N ALA A 47 47.58 23.41 -19.58
CA ALA A 47 48.95 23.24 -20.08
C ALA A 47 49.24 21.79 -20.44
N THR A 48 48.71 20.84 -19.65
CA THR A 48 48.86 19.41 -19.92
C THR A 48 47.63 18.78 -20.57
N ASN A 49 46.53 19.52 -20.71
CA ASN A 49 45.23 19.06 -21.19
C ASN A 49 44.69 17.86 -20.37
N ARG A 50 44.81 17.92 -19.04
CA ARG A 50 44.40 16.83 -18.11
C ARG A 50 43.42 17.31 -17.06
N PHE A 51 42.49 16.44 -16.71
CA PHE A 51 41.61 16.60 -15.56
C PHE A 51 42.18 15.92 -14.32
N THR A 52 41.96 16.52 -13.16
CA THR A 52 42.17 15.90 -11.84
C THR A 52 40.84 15.31 -11.36
N VAL A 53 40.78 13.99 -11.21
CA VAL A 53 39.53 13.27 -10.89
C VAL A 53 39.70 12.40 -9.65
N ASP A 54 38.75 12.49 -8.72
CA ASP A 54 38.62 11.57 -7.59
C ASP A 54 37.65 10.43 -7.96
N PHE A 55 38.01 9.18 -7.72
CA PHE A 55 37.15 8.00 -7.88
C PHE A 55 36.88 7.35 -6.52
N PRO A 56 35.81 7.74 -5.81
CA PRO A 56 35.50 7.28 -4.46
C PRO A 56 35.33 5.75 -4.36
N GLU A 57 34.72 5.13 -5.39
CA GLU A 57 34.51 3.67 -5.44
C GLU A 57 35.81 2.86 -5.47
N GLN A 58 36.91 3.49 -5.90
CA GLN A 58 38.24 2.87 -5.98
C GLN A 58 39.20 3.41 -4.93
N ALA A 59 38.74 4.28 -4.02
CA ALA A 59 39.57 5.03 -3.08
C ALA A 59 40.77 5.76 -3.74
N LYS A 60 40.63 6.19 -5.01
CA LYS A 60 41.66 6.93 -5.74
C LYS A 60 41.33 8.41 -5.71
N LYS A 61 42.27 9.26 -5.25
CA LYS A 61 42.12 10.72 -5.23
C LYS A 61 43.15 11.38 -6.14
N GLY A 62 42.76 12.50 -6.75
CA GLY A 62 43.67 13.36 -7.52
C GLY A 62 44.23 12.72 -8.79
N HIS A 63 43.52 11.79 -9.41
CA HIS A 63 44.05 11.07 -10.57
C HIS A 63 44.02 11.94 -11.83
N ALA A 64 45.18 12.08 -12.49
CA ALA A 64 45.31 12.89 -13.70
C ALA A 64 44.92 12.12 -14.97
N ILE A 65 43.81 12.48 -15.60
CA ILE A 65 43.27 11.85 -16.83
C ILE A 65 43.39 12.82 -18.00
N ASP A 66 43.97 12.39 -19.11
CA ASP A 66 43.99 13.19 -20.36
C ASP A 66 42.57 13.42 -20.88
N ALA A 67 42.23 14.66 -21.21
CA ALA A 67 40.91 15.03 -21.70
C ALA A 67 40.49 14.23 -22.95
N ALA A 68 41.45 13.75 -23.76
CA ALA A 68 41.18 12.89 -24.90
C ALA A 68 40.53 11.55 -24.52
N PHE A 69 40.74 11.03 -23.30
CA PHE A 69 40.09 9.78 -22.85
C PHE A 69 38.57 9.91 -22.66
N PHE A 70 38.07 11.14 -22.47
CA PHE A 70 36.64 11.42 -22.35
C PHE A 70 35.87 11.27 -23.68
N ALA A 71 36.57 11.21 -24.82
CA ALA A 71 35.94 10.88 -26.09
C ALA A 71 35.58 9.39 -26.22
N GLY A 72 36.14 8.52 -25.36
CA GLY A 72 36.00 7.06 -25.46
C GLY A 72 35.18 6.44 -24.34
N LYS A 73 35.84 6.15 -23.21
CA LYS A 73 35.32 5.26 -22.13
C LYS A 73 34.73 6.00 -20.92
N ILE A 74 34.70 7.32 -20.97
CA ILE A 74 34.24 8.15 -19.87
C ILE A 74 33.09 8.99 -20.38
N ASP A 75 31.94 8.83 -19.75
CA ASP A 75 30.76 9.62 -20.05
C ASP A 75 30.65 10.75 -19.03
N ILE A 76 30.44 11.99 -19.51
CA ILE A 76 30.21 13.12 -18.62
C ILE A 76 28.79 13.05 -18.09
N ILE A 77 28.65 13.29 -16.79
CA ILE A 77 27.37 13.29 -16.09
C ILE A 77 26.93 14.74 -15.90
N ASP A 78 25.64 15.00 -16.09
CA ASP A 78 25.06 16.30 -15.76
C ASP A 78 25.20 16.57 -14.26
N SER A 79 25.82 17.70 -13.90
CA SER A 79 26.00 18.16 -12.52
C SER A 79 24.69 18.27 -11.74
N ASN A 80 23.56 18.44 -12.42
CA ASN A 80 22.25 18.52 -11.79
C ASN A 80 21.59 17.16 -11.53
N SER A 81 22.10 16.08 -12.14
CA SER A 81 21.54 14.73 -11.96
C SER A 81 21.64 14.26 -10.50
N LEU A 82 20.73 13.37 -10.11
CA LEU A 82 20.65 12.79 -8.78
C LEU A 82 21.93 12.04 -8.43
N ILE A 83 22.52 11.36 -9.42
CA ILE A 83 23.81 10.68 -9.26
C ILE A 83 24.90 11.72 -8.96
N ALA A 84 25.01 12.80 -9.73
CA ALA A 84 25.98 13.86 -9.43
C ALA A 84 25.73 14.48 -8.04
N GLN A 85 24.47 14.75 -7.70
CA GLN A 85 24.09 15.29 -6.39
C GLN A 85 24.51 14.37 -5.24
N ALA A 86 24.44 13.05 -5.41
CA ALA A 86 24.86 12.08 -4.40
C ALA A 86 26.35 12.22 -4.02
N TYR A 87 27.19 12.69 -4.95
CA TYR A 87 28.64 12.86 -4.76
C TYR A 87 29.07 14.33 -4.63
N SER A 88 28.16 15.27 -4.83
CA SER A 88 28.40 16.71 -4.62
C SER A 88 28.41 17.08 -3.13
N ASP A 89 29.12 18.15 -2.78
CA ASP A 89 29.17 18.60 -1.38
C ASP A 89 27.83 19.19 -0.91
N GLU A 90 27.09 19.82 -1.83
CA GLU A 90 25.80 20.45 -1.59
C GLU A 90 24.65 19.44 -1.53
N GLY A 91 24.69 18.42 -2.40
CA GLY A 91 23.59 17.46 -2.58
C GLY A 91 23.67 16.21 -1.71
N LYS A 92 24.87 15.78 -1.28
CA LYS A 92 25.07 14.46 -0.64
C LYS A 92 24.20 14.22 0.59
N ALA A 93 23.99 15.25 1.42
CA ALA A 93 23.17 15.12 2.62
C ALA A 93 21.68 14.91 2.29
N LYS A 94 21.16 15.65 1.30
CA LYS A 94 19.78 15.52 0.83
C LYS A 94 19.54 14.15 0.19
N VAL A 95 20.47 13.69 -0.65
CA VAL A 95 20.36 12.37 -1.29
C VAL A 95 20.49 11.25 -0.26
N ALA A 96 21.36 11.37 0.74
CA ALA A 96 21.45 10.39 1.82
C ALA A 96 20.15 10.28 2.64
N ALA A 97 19.47 11.40 2.89
CA ALA A 97 18.15 11.39 3.51
C ALA A 97 17.11 10.67 2.64
N LEU A 98 17.08 10.91 1.33
CA LEU A 98 16.21 10.16 0.41
C LEU A 98 16.50 8.65 0.43
N VAL A 99 17.77 8.25 0.45
CA VAL A 99 18.14 6.82 0.55
C VAL A 99 17.62 6.20 1.85
N SER A 100 17.71 6.91 2.97
CA SER A 100 17.26 6.41 4.28
C SER A 100 15.73 6.37 4.40
N ASP A 101 15.08 7.47 4.05
CA ASP A 101 13.73 7.79 4.52
C ASP A 101 12.68 7.56 3.43
N ASP A 102 13.04 7.78 2.15
CA ASP A 102 12.12 7.63 1.02
C ASP A 102 12.76 6.95 -0.22
N PRO A 103 12.99 5.62 -0.16
CA PRO A 103 13.49 4.86 -1.30
C PRO A 103 12.61 4.93 -2.55
N ALA A 104 11.28 5.12 -2.39
CA ALA A 104 10.37 5.25 -3.53
C ALA A 104 10.51 6.61 -4.20
N GLY A 105 10.62 7.69 -3.41
CA GLY A 105 10.97 9.02 -3.89
C GLY A 105 12.31 9.06 -4.62
N LEU A 106 13.31 8.33 -4.14
CA LEU A 106 14.60 8.19 -4.85
C LEU A 106 14.43 7.56 -6.23
N VAL A 107 13.62 6.50 -6.36
CA VAL A 107 13.34 5.86 -7.65
C VAL A 107 12.57 6.81 -8.58
N LYS A 108 11.57 7.54 -8.07
CA LYS A 108 10.84 8.54 -8.87
C LYS A 108 11.77 9.63 -9.39
N ALA A 109 12.69 10.12 -8.56
CA ALA A 109 13.68 11.11 -8.95
C ALA A 109 14.58 10.60 -10.09
N LEU A 110 15.07 9.35 -10.01
CA LEU A 110 15.85 8.75 -11.09
C LEU A 110 15.05 8.57 -12.38
N LEU A 111 13.81 8.09 -12.28
CA LEU A 111 12.96 7.88 -13.46
C LEU A 111 12.62 9.22 -14.14
N ALA A 112 12.38 10.27 -13.36
CA ALA A 112 12.07 11.61 -13.87
C ALA A 112 13.23 12.26 -14.65
N GLU A 113 14.48 11.83 -14.43
CA GLU A 113 15.64 12.30 -15.21
C GLU A 113 15.73 11.66 -16.60
N LEU A 114 15.01 10.55 -16.81
CA LEU A 114 15.02 9.84 -18.07
C LEU A 114 14.00 10.45 -19.04
N PRO A 115 14.37 10.68 -20.32
CA PRO A 115 13.44 11.29 -21.29
C PRO A 115 12.12 10.55 -21.47
N THR A 116 12.12 9.23 -21.29
CA THR A 116 10.94 8.36 -21.41
C THR A 116 10.25 8.09 -20.07
N GLY A 117 10.84 8.53 -18.93
CA GLY A 117 10.35 8.18 -17.61
C GLY A 117 10.52 6.70 -17.24
N GLU A 118 11.22 5.90 -18.06
CA GLU A 118 11.33 4.46 -17.88
C GLU A 118 12.75 3.92 -18.08
N CYS A 119 13.07 2.83 -17.38
CA CYS A 119 14.29 2.07 -17.64
C CYS A 119 14.16 0.60 -17.23
N SER A 120 15.05 -0.23 -17.76
CA SER A 120 15.13 -1.63 -17.35
C SER A 120 15.52 -1.77 -15.87
N SER A 121 15.07 -2.85 -15.25
CA SER A 121 15.43 -3.18 -13.86
C SER A 121 16.95 -3.15 -13.61
N TYR A 122 17.76 -3.62 -14.58
CA TYR A 122 19.21 -3.62 -14.49
C TYR A 122 19.81 -2.21 -14.49
N ALA A 123 19.30 -1.32 -15.36
CA ALA A 123 19.75 0.06 -15.42
C ALA A 123 19.38 0.83 -14.14
N LEU A 124 18.16 0.62 -13.64
CA LEU A 124 17.71 1.21 -12.38
C LEU A 124 18.59 0.77 -11.22
N GLU A 125 18.78 -0.54 -11.04
CA GLU A 125 19.57 -1.09 -9.93
C GLU A 125 21.03 -0.62 -9.98
N ALA A 126 21.64 -0.53 -11.17
CA ALA A 126 23.00 -0.01 -11.31
C ALA A 126 23.12 1.46 -10.87
N ASN A 127 22.12 2.30 -11.17
CA ASN A 127 22.11 3.70 -10.73
C ASN A 127 21.83 3.83 -9.23
N LEU A 128 20.86 3.05 -8.71
CA LEU A 128 20.57 3.00 -7.28
C LEU A 128 21.78 2.52 -6.47
N GLU A 129 22.54 1.56 -6.98
CA GLU A 129 23.73 1.07 -6.28
C GLU A 129 24.80 2.16 -6.14
N ARG A 130 24.99 2.99 -7.18
CA ARG A 130 25.91 4.14 -7.14
C ARG A 130 25.45 5.18 -6.11
N VAL A 131 24.17 5.54 -6.15
CA VAL A 131 23.60 6.53 -5.21
C VAL A 131 23.64 6.02 -3.77
N HIS A 132 23.25 4.76 -3.56
CA HIS A 132 23.34 4.12 -2.25
C HIS A 132 24.78 4.05 -1.75
N PHE A 133 25.74 3.73 -2.62
CA PHE A 133 27.17 3.75 -2.27
C PHE A 133 27.63 5.11 -1.75
N ALA A 134 27.21 6.21 -2.38
CA ALA A 134 27.58 7.55 -1.93
C ALA A 134 27.06 7.88 -0.51
N SER A 135 25.97 7.24 -0.08
CA SER A 135 25.41 7.40 1.27
C SER A 135 26.00 6.44 2.32
N LEU A 136 26.78 5.44 1.90
CA LEU A 136 27.32 4.42 2.80
C LEU A 136 28.53 4.93 3.58
N ALA A 137 28.54 4.64 4.88
CA ALA A 137 29.74 4.80 5.71
C ALA A 137 30.88 3.87 5.24
N SER A 138 32.12 4.35 5.32
CA SER A 138 33.31 3.59 4.92
C SER A 138 33.44 2.26 5.68
N GLY A 139 33.95 1.23 5.00
CA GLY A 139 34.21 -0.10 5.60
C GLY A 139 33.00 -1.05 5.63
N LYS A 140 31.81 -0.62 5.20
CA LYS A 140 30.66 -1.53 5.03
C LYS A 140 30.77 -2.34 3.74
N ASP A 141 30.30 -3.59 3.78
CA ASP A 141 30.10 -4.40 2.58
C ASP A 141 29.01 -3.76 1.71
N ARG A 142 29.42 -3.19 0.57
CA ARG A 142 28.56 -2.50 -0.38
C ARG A 142 27.45 -3.40 -0.92
N ALA A 143 27.78 -4.62 -1.32
CA ALA A 143 26.83 -5.52 -1.97
C ALA A 143 25.78 -6.02 -0.98
N ALA A 144 26.21 -6.40 0.22
CA ALA A 144 25.31 -6.83 1.28
C ALA A 144 24.39 -5.68 1.74
N ALA A 145 24.94 -4.49 1.94
CA ALA A 145 24.18 -3.32 2.37
C ALA A 145 23.15 -2.89 1.31
N PHE A 146 23.55 -2.82 0.04
CA PHE A 146 22.62 -2.50 -1.05
C PHE A 146 21.50 -3.53 -1.17
N LYS A 147 21.81 -4.83 -1.12
CA LYS A 147 20.79 -5.89 -1.19
C LYS A 147 19.76 -5.79 -0.06
N ALA A 148 20.22 -5.51 1.16
CA ALA A 148 19.35 -5.32 2.32
C ALA A 148 18.46 -4.08 2.16
N TRP A 149 19.05 -2.95 1.75
CA TRP A 149 18.33 -1.71 1.48
C TRP A 149 17.30 -1.88 0.35
N TRP A 150 17.70 -2.44 -0.79
CA TRP A 150 16.85 -2.58 -1.97
C TRP A 150 15.68 -3.56 -1.77
N THR A 151 15.83 -4.52 -0.85
CA THR A 151 14.71 -5.37 -0.45
C THR A 151 13.61 -4.55 0.23
N LYS A 152 13.97 -3.60 1.10
CA LYS A 152 13.02 -2.65 1.71
C LYS A 152 12.49 -1.65 0.68
N GLY A 153 13.35 -1.13 -0.19
CA GLY A 153 12.97 -0.22 -1.27
C GLY A 153 11.88 -0.82 -2.16
N ARG A 154 12.06 -2.06 -2.64
CA ARG A 154 11.03 -2.77 -3.42
C ARG A 154 9.71 -2.97 -2.66
N ALA A 155 9.72 -3.07 -1.33
CA ALA A 155 8.50 -3.13 -0.55
C ALA A 155 7.78 -1.77 -0.48
N ALA A 156 8.54 -0.67 -0.41
CA ALA A 156 8.00 0.69 -0.51
C ALA A 156 7.43 0.98 -1.91
N LEU A 157 8.15 0.61 -2.97
CA LEU A 157 7.71 0.78 -4.35
C LEU A 157 6.34 0.13 -4.61
N ARG A 158 6.08 -1.07 -4.07
CA ARG A 158 4.79 -1.76 -4.23
C ARG A 158 3.59 -0.99 -3.67
N LYS A 159 3.84 -0.01 -2.80
CA LYS A 159 2.80 0.87 -2.24
C LYS A 159 2.73 2.21 -2.97
N ASP A 160 3.73 2.54 -3.79
CA ASP A 160 3.78 3.78 -4.54
C ASP A 160 3.06 3.61 -5.88
N ARG A 161 1.89 4.21 -5.99
CA ARG A 161 1.01 4.10 -7.15
C ARG A 161 1.48 4.92 -8.36
N ALA A 162 2.52 5.76 -8.22
CA ALA A 162 3.08 6.49 -9.35
C ALA A 162 4.15 5.70 -10.11
N ILE A 163 4.54 4.51 -9.61
CA ILE A 163 5.60 3.70 -10.21
C ILE A 163 5.00 2.42 -10.79
N LEU A 164 5.14 2.25 -12.10
CA LEU A 164 4.92 0.95 -12.73
C LEU A 164 6.05 0.00 -12.32
N ILE A 165 5.70 -1.11 -11.69
CA ILE A 165 6.65 -2.17 -11.34
C ILE A 165 6.54 -3.29 -12.38
N PRO A 166 7.66 -3.78 -12.93
CA PRO A 166 7.62 -4.85 -13.90
C PRO A 166 7.11 -6.16 -13.27
N GLU A 167 6.16 -6.81 -13.94
CA GLU A 167 5.61 -8.11 -13.51
C GLU A 167 6.63 -9.25 -13.60
N ARG A 168 7.60 -9.12 -14.50
CA ARG A 168 8.66 -10.11 -14.75
C ARG A 168 10.03 -9.56 -14.43
N LYS A 169 10.93 -10.45 -14.00
CA LYS A 169 12.34 -10.12 -13.77
C LYS A 169 12.95 -9.55 -15.06
N GLY A 170 13.61 -8.40 -14.93
CA GLY A 170 14.26 -7.72 -16.06
C GLY A 170 13.33 -6.85 -16.92
N GLY A 171 12.05 -6.69 -16.55
CA GLY A 171 11.17 -5.71 -17.17
C GLY A 171 11.54 -4.26 -16.82
N ASN A 172 10.75 -3.32 -17.34
CA ASN A 172 10.95 -1.89 -17.13
C ASN A 172 10.20 -1.37 -15.91
N TYR A 173 10.84 -0.51 -15.14
CA TYR A 173 10.16 0.42 -14.25
C TYR A 173 9.82 1.68 -15.02
N ALA A 174 8.66 2.25 -14.77
CA ALA A 174 8.24 3.51 -15.38
C ALA A 174 7.59 4.44 -14.35
N LEU A 175 7.80 5.74 -14.48
CA LEU A 175 7.05 6.75 -13.78
C LEU A 175 5.75 7.02 -14.56
N LEU A 176 4.61 6.85 -13.91
CA LEU A 176 3.30 7.09 -14.51
C LEU A 176 3.00 8.59 -14.56
N GLU A 177 2.29 9.04 -15.60
CA GLU A 177 1.85 10.43 -15.73
C GLU A 177 0.95 10.88 -14.57
N ALA A 178 0.15 9.94 -14.05
CA ALA A 178 -0.63 10.09 -12.84
C ALA A 178 -0.52 8.81 -11.99
N PRO A 179 -0.54 8.92 -10.65
CA PRO A 179 -0.64 7.74 -9.79
C PRO A 179 -1.88 6.91 -10.14
N VAL A 180 -1.75 5.58 -10.10
CA VAL A 180 -2.91 4.69 -10.19
C VAL A 180 -3.93 5.06 -9.12
N ASP A 181 -5.18 5.17 -9.52
CA ASP A 181 -6.29 5.43 -8.62
C ASP A 181 -6.61 4.15 -7.84
N LEU A 182 -6.46 4.19 -6.51
CA LEU A 182 -6.64 3.01 -5.66
C LEU A 182 -8.09 2.54 -5.63
N GLY A 183 -9.04 3.47 -5.60
CA GLY A 183 -10.46 3.13 -5.60
C GLY A 183 -10.82 2.38 -6.87
N GLU A 184 -10.48 2.94 -8.02
CA GLU A 184 -10.78 2.34 -9.32
C GLU A 184 -10.06 1.00 -9.52
N ASP A 185 -8.80 0.87 -9.10
CA ASP A 185 -8.07 -0.39 -9.20
C ASP A 185 -8.69 -1.48 -8.32
N LEU A 186 -8.97 -1.20 -7.05
CA LEU A 186 -9.61 -2.15 -6.14
C LEU A 186 -11.00 -2.55 -6.64
N PHE A 187 -11.75 -1.61 -7.22
CA PHE A 187 -13.07 -1.91 -7.77
C PHE A 187 -12.98 -2.74 -9.06
N ALA A 188 -12.03 -2.46 -9.95
CA ALA A 188 -11.77 -3.30 -11.13
C ALA A 188 -11.39 -4.73 -10.71
N GLN A 189 -10.55 -4.88 -9.68
CA GLN A 189 -10.26 -6.20 -9.09
C GLN A 189 -11.52 -6.86 -8.50
N TYR A 190 -12.41 -6.08 -7.88
CA TYR A 190 -13.68 -6.61 -7.34
C TYR A 190 -14.54 -7.17 -8.46
N GLU A 191 -14.63 -6.49 -9.61
CA GLU A 191 -15.41 -6.96 -10.75
C GLU A 191 -14.85 -8.24 -11.37
N LEU A 192 -13.52 -8.35 -11.45
CA LEU A 192 -12.80 -9.50 -12.00
C LEU A 192 -12.62 -10.64 -11.00
N ALA A 193 -13.03 -10.47 -9.75
CA ALA A 193 -12.83 -11.45 -8.70
C ALA A 193 -13.50 -12.81 -9.05
N PRO A 194 -12.76 -13.94 -8.95
CA PRO A 194 -13.23 -15.23 -9.44
C PRO A 194 -14.31 -15.88 -8.56
N ASN A 195 -14.47 -15.39 -7.32
CA ASN A 195 -15.43 -15.94 -6.36
C ASN A 195 -15.87 -14.86 -5.36
N PHE A 196 -16.94 -15.17 -4.62
CA PHE A 196 -17.51 -14.25 -3.65
C PHE A 196 -16.53 -13.93 -2.51
N GLU A 197 -15.76 -14.90 -2.01
CA GLU A 197 -14.80 -14.65 -0.93
C GLU A 197 -13.75 -13.59 -1.29
N ARG A 198 -13.24 -13.59 -2.53
CA ARG A 198 -12.33 -12.53 -2.99
C ARG A 198 -13.05 -11.18 -3.11
N LYS A 199 -14.32 -11.17 -3.53
CA LYS A 199 -15.14 -9.94 -3.53
C LYS A 199 -15.32 -9.36 -2.13
N LEU A 200 -15.52 -10.20 -1.11
CA LEU A 200 -15.63 -9.75 0.29
C LEU A 200 -14.36 -9.08 0.77
N ALA A 201 -13.21 -9.72 0.53
CA ALA A 201 -11.91 -9.19 0.94
C ALA A 201 -11.63 -7.83 0.27
N LEU A 202 -11.94 -7.69 -1.02
CA LEU A 202 -11.76 -6.42 -1.73
C LEU A 202 -12.73 -5.32 -1.27
N LEU A 203 -13.96 -5.68 -0.94
CA LEU A 203 -14.95 -4.75 -0.39
C LEU A 203 -14.56 -4.29 1.03
N GLU A 204 -14.01 -5.19 1.84
CA GLU A 204 -13.44 -4.86 3.15
C GLU A 204 -12.24 -3.91 2.99
N GLU A 205 -11.31 -4.21 2.08
CA GLU A 205 -10.16 -3.35 1.78
C GLU A 205 -10.58 -1.96 1.32
N LEU A 206 -11.60 -1.86 0.44
CA LEU A 206 -12.21 -0.58 0.05
C LEU A 206 -12.79 0.19 1.24
N ALA A 207 -13.48 -0.52 2.15
CA ALA A 207 -14.13 0.06 3.32
C ALA A 207 -13.17 0.43 4.47
N GLU A 208 -11.98 -0.17 4.52
CA GLU A 208 -10.92 0.12 5.50
C GLU A 208 -9.90 1.15 5.01
N SER A 209 -9.77 1.30 3.70
CA SER A 209 -8.90 2.31 3.08
C SER A 209 -9.35 3.73 3.39
N SER A 210 -8.42 4.68 3.31
CA SER A 210 -8.72 6.11 3.47
C SER A 210 -9.74 6.56 2.42
N SER A 211 -10.82 7.21 2.86
CA SER A 211 -11.86 7.72 1.96
C SER A 211 -11.32 8.73 0.94
N ALA A 212 -10.18 9.38 1.21
CA ALA A 212 -9.55 10.28 0.24
C ALA A 212 -8.92 9.53 -0.94
N GLU A 213 -8.47 8.29 -0.72
CA GLU A 213 -7.77 7.48 -1.73
C GLU A 213 -8.71 6.60 -2.56
N THR A 214 -9.91 6.31 -2.05
CA THR A 214 -10.87 5.40 -2.70
C THR A 214 -12.20 6.07 -3.10
N ARG A 215 -12.30 7.41 -2.95
CA ARG A 215 -13.52 8.17 -3.26
C ARG A 215 -14.02 7.99 -4.69
N SER A 216 -13.10 7.92 -5.64
CA SER A 216 -13.34 7.70 -7.06
C SER A 216 -14.31 6.54 -7.31
N ALA A 217 -14.08 5.42 -6.64
CA ALA A 217 -14.89 4.20 -6.78
C ALA A 217 -16.18 4.19 -5.97
N ALA A 218 -16.40 5.17 -5.07
CA ALA A 218 -17.63 5.29 -4.30
C ALA A 218 -18.74 5.95 -5.15
N THR A 219 -19.15 5.31 -6.24
CA THR A 219 -20.21 5.81 -7.13
C THR A 219 -21.52 5.05 -6.97
N GLU A 220 -22.64 5.66 -7.35
CA GLU A 220 -23.95 4.98 -7.37
C GLU A 220 -23.95 3.74 -8.27
N ALA A 221 -23.23 3.78 -9.41
CA ALA A 221 -23.10 2.65 -10.32
C ALA A 221 -22.38 1.46 -9.65
N ASN A 222 -21.29 1.74 -8.94
CA ASN A 222 -20.52 0.74 -8.20
C ASN A 222 -21.33 0.19 -7.02
N LEU A 223 -22.09 1.04 -6.31
CA LEU A 223 -23.02 0.62 -5.27
C LEU A 223 -24.10 -0.33 -5.82
N ALA A 224 -24.70 -0.01 -6.96
CA ALA A 224 -25.70 -0.85 -7.60
C ALA A 224 -25.12 -2.22 -7.98
N LYS A 225 -23.87 -2.26 -8.47
CA LYS A 225 -23.18 -3.50 -8.81
C LYS A 225 -22.93 -4.38 -7.58
N VAL A 226 -22.38 -3.80 -6.51
CA VAL A 226 -22.14 -4.50 -5.24
C VAL A 226 -23.46 -4.99 -4.64
N SER A 227 -24.51 -4.16 -4.66
CA SER A 227 -25.83 -4.54 -4.15
C SER A 227 -26.46 -5.69 -4.94
N SER A 228 -26.33 -5.70 -6.27
CA SER A 228 -26.75 -6.83 -7.11
C SER A 228 -26.00 -8.12 -6.76
N ASP A 229 -24.69 -8.05 -6.56
CA ASP A 229 -23.89 -9.22 -6.21
C ASP A 229 -24.20 -9.74 -4.80
N LEU A 230 -24.48 -8.85 -3.85
CA LEU A 230 -24.99 -9.23 -2.53
C LEU A 230 -26.39 -9.84 -2.60
N ALA A 231 -27.29 -9.33 -3.45
CA ALA A 231 -28.61 -9.91 -3.65
C ALA A 231 -28.52 -11.36 -4.17
N LYS A 232 -27.60 -11.64 -5.09
CA LYS A 232 -27.31 -13.02 -5.56
C LYS A 232 -26.76 -13.89 -4.42
N ALA A 233 -25.88 -13.34 -3.59
CA ALA A 233 -25.34 -14.06 -2.44
C ALA A 233 -26.42 -14.41 -1.43
N VAL A 234 -27.34 -13.47 -1.14
CA VAL A 234 -28.52 -13.69 -0.28
C VAL A 234 -29.43 -14.76 -0.86
N ALA A 235 -29.75 -14.69 -2.16
CA ALA A 235 -30.56 -15.72 -2.83
C ALA A 235 -29.90 -17.11 -2.79
N GLY A 236 -28.57 -17.16 -2.71
CA GLY A 236 -27.79 -18.39 -2.56
C GLY A 236 -27.70 -18.94 -1.13
N LEU A 237 -28.25 -18.25 -0.11
CA LEU A 237 -28.23 -18.69 1.29
C LEU A 237 -29.20 -19.86 1.54
N THR A 238 -28.84 -21.04 1.04
CA THR A 238 -29.64 -22.26 1.13
C THR A 238 -28.80 -23.46 1.57
N GLY A 239 -29.47 -24.52 2.03
CA GLY A 239 -28.84 -25.79 2.38
C GLY A 239 -27.89 -25.72 3.57
N SER A 240 -26.97 -26.68 3.65
CA SER A 240 -26.09 -26.90 4.80
C SER A 240 -25.02 -25.80 5.03
N ARG A 241 -24.80 -24.92 4.05
CA ARG A 241 -23.80 -23.83 4.15
C ARG A 241 -24.41 -22.48 4.53
N ARG A 242 -25.74 -22.40 4.68
CA ARG A 242 -26.46 -21.16 5.00
C ARG A 242 -25.90 -20.47 6.25
N SER A 243 -25.85 -21.17 7.37
CA SER A 243 -25.40 -20.61 8.66
C SER A 243 -23.96 -20.09 8.63
N ALA A 244 -23.08 -20.74 7.86
CA ALA A 244 -21.69 -20.31 7.69
C ALA A 244 -21.53 -19.08 6.76
N ASN A 245 -22.48 -18.84 5.86
CA ASN A 245 -22.44 -17.75 4.89
C ASN A 245 -23.20 -16.50 5.35
N LEU A 246 -24.21 -16.64 6.22
CA LEU A 246 -24.94 -15.51 6.82
C LEU A 246 -24.01 -14.42 7.41
N PRO A 247 -23.04 -14.73 8.31
CA PRO A 247 -22.15 -13.71 8.85
C PRO A 247 -21.29 -13.04 7.78
N LYS A 248 -20.84 -13.80 6.77
CA LYS A 248 -20.05 -13.27 5.65
C LYS A 248 -20.83 -12.23 4.85
N VAL A 249 -22.09 -12.53 4.53
CA VAL A 249 -22.98 -11.62 3.78
C VAL A 249 -23.33 -10.39 4.62
N LEU A 250 -23.60 -10.55 5.92
CA LEU A 250 -23.86 -9.43 6.82
C LEU A 250 -22.66 -8.47 6.89
N CYS A 251 -21.45 -9.00 7.07
CA CYS A 251 -20.23 -8.19 7.06
C CYS A 251 -20.03 -7.48 5.72
N ALA A 252 -20.33 -8.15 4.61
CA ALA A 252 -20.22 -7.54 3.28
C ALA A 252 -21.20 -6.38 3.10
N ILE A 253 -22.44 -6.48 3.60
CA ILE A 253 -23.41 -5.38 3.59
C ILE A 253 -22.89 -4.21 4.44
N TRP A 254 -22.38 -4.47 5.65
CA TRP A 254 -21.79 -3.42 6.47
C TRP A 254 -20.60 -2.73 5.80
N ASN A 255 -19.75 -3.48 5.08
CA ASN A 255 -18.61 -2.92 4.36
C ASN A 255 -19.06 -2.12 3.15
N ARG A 256 -20.07 -2.58 2.40
CA ARG A 256 -20.74 -1.79 1.35
C ARG A 256 -21.23 -0.47 1.92
N ASP A 257 -22.03 -0.52 2.99
CA ASP A 257 -22.64 0.67 3.56
C ASP A 257 -21.56 1.64 4.06
N LYS A 258 -20.56 1.15 4.79
CA LYS A 258 -19.41 1.94 5.25
C LYS A 258 -18.68 2.62 4.09
N PHE A 259 -18.38 1.88 3.02
CA PHE A 259 -17.62 2.40 1.88
C PHE A 259 -18.39 3.48 1.11
N PHE A 260 -19.65 3.20 0.75
CA PHE A 260 -20.44 4.09 -0.10
C PHE A 260 -21.13 5.23 0.65
N ARG A 261 -21.23 5.21 1.99
CA ARG A 261 -21.89 6.25 2.80
C ARG A 261 -21.37 7.66 2.52
N THR A 262 -20.09 7.81 2.17
CA THR A 262 -19.50 9.13 1.90
C THR A 262 -19.97 9.76 0.59
N ALA A 263 -20.51 8.96 -0.33
CA ALA A 263 -20.99 9.41 -1.63
C ALA A 263 -22.51 9.26 -1.80
N VAL A 264 -23.12 8.31 -1.08
CA VAL A 264 -24.56 8.00 -1.13
C VAL A 264 -25.11 8.02 0.29
N GLU A 265 -25.77 9.12 0.65
CA GLU A 265 -26.31 9.32 2.01
C GLU A 265 -27.35 8.25 2.40
N THR A 266 -28.11 7.75 1.43
CA THR A 266 -29.15 6.72 1.64
C THR A 266 -28.66 5.29 1.38
N VAL A 267 -27.34 5.02 1.47
CA VAL A 267 -26.78 3.70 1.15
C VAL A 267 -27.47 2.55 1.90
N GLU A 268 -27.88 2.78 3.15
CA GLU A 268 -28.50 1.78 4.01
C GLU A 268 -29.90 1.33 3.53
N THR A 269 -30.52 2.10 2.62
CA THR A 269 -31.82 1.73 2.02
C THR A 269 -31.67 0.78 0.83
N PHE A 270 -30.45 0.49 0.38
CA PHE A 270 -30.22 -0.40 -0.76
C PHE A 270 -30.32 -1.86 -0.33
N SER A 271 -31.25 -2.60 -0.95
CA SER A 271 -31.39 -4.05 -0.73
C SER A 271 -30.21 -4.83 -1.34
N PRO A 272 -29.75 -5.91 -0.69
CA PRO A 272 -30.18 -6.38 0.63
C PRO A 272 -29.64 -5.46 1.74
N THR A 273 -30.44 -5.26 2.77
CA THR A 273 -30.10 -4.52 3.99
C THR A 273 -29.59 -5.49 5.07
N ALA A 274 -28.88 -4.98 6.08
CA ALA A 274 -28.49 -5.80 7.22
C ALA A 274 -29.71 -6.38 7.97
N SER A 275 -30.82 -5.62 7.96
CA SER A 275 -32.13 -6.05 8.45
C SER A 275 -32.67 -7.27 7.69
N ASP A 276 -32.54 -7.29 6.35
CA ASP A 276 -32.96 -8.43 5.53
C ASP A 276 -32.22 -9.71 5.92
N ILE A 277 -30.95 -9.62 6.37
CA ILE A 277 -30.19 -10.78 6.83
C ILE A 277 -30.68 -11.28 8.18
N ILE A 278 -30.94 -10.38 9.14
CA ILE A 278 -31.43 -10.78 10.47
C ILE A 278 -32.84 -11.36 10.37
N ALA A 279 -33.69 -10.86 9.47
CA ALA A 279 -35.00 -11.45 9.18
C ALA A 279 -34.92 -12.90 8.65
N LEU A 280 -33.78 -13.30 8.07
CA LEU A 280 -33.54 -14.67 7.63
C LEU A 280 -32.99 -15.57 8.75
N CYS A 281 -32.57 -15.05 9.91
CA CYS A 281 -31.96 -15.87 10.95
C CYS A 281 -33.01 -16.57 11.82
N ASP A 282 -32.85 -17.88 12.02
CA ASP A 282 -33.42 -18.55 13.20
C ASP A 282 -32.51 -18.38 14.43
N GLU A 283 -32.85 -19.03 15.55
CA GLU A 283 -32.10 -18.91 16.80
C GLU A 283 -30.65 -19.41 16.69
N ASN A 284 -30.43 -20.48 15.92
CA ASN A 284 -29.10 -21.08 15.75
C ASN A 284 -28.27 -20.24 14.78
N ASP A 285 -28.88 -19.78 13.69
CA ASP A 285 -28.27 -18.87 12.73
C ASP A 285 -27.81 -17.57 13.41
N LEU A 286 -28.65 -16.99 14.28
CA LEU A 286 -28.32 -15.75 14.98
C LEU A 286 -27.10 -15.92 15.91
N ALA A 287 -27.01 -17.05 16.61
CA ALA A 287 -25.86 -17.34 17.46
C ALA A 287 -24.57 -17.54 16.64
N GLN A 288 -24.65 -18.25 15.51
CA GLN A 288 -23.51 -18.40 14.60
C GLN A 288 -23.06 -17.07 14.00
N VAL A 289 -24.00 -16.19 13.65
CA VAL A 289 -23.71 -14.83 13.20
C VAL A 289 -22.96 -14.06 14.28
N ALA A 290 -23.49 -14.02 15.50
CA ALA A 290 -22.88 -13.30 16.62
C ALA A 290 -21.44 -13.75 16.92
N LEU A 291 -21.17 -15.04 16.78
CA LEU A 291 -19.83 -15.63 17.03
C LEU A 291 -18.85 -15.44 15.87
N SER A 292 -19.33 -15.09 14.67
CA SER A 292 -18.50 -15.05 13.45
C SER A 292 -18.24 -13.64 12.91
N ILE A 293 -18.98 -12.63 13.36
CA ILE A 293 -18.71 -11.24 13.00
C ILE A 293 -17.46 -10.68 13.70
N PRO A 294 -16.87 -9.58 13.20
CA PRO A 294 -15.84 -8.86 13.94
C PRO A 294 -16.33 -8.43 15.32
N HIS A 295 -15.59 -8.77 16.38
CA HIS A 295 -15.97 -8.50 17.77
C HIS A 295 -15.57 -7.08 18.22
N THR A 296 -15.88 -6.08 17.41
CA THR A 296 -15.75 -4.67 17.82
C THR A 296 -17.04 -4.22 18.51
N THR A 297 -16.94 -3.25 19.42
CA THR A 297 -18.13 -2.67 20.09
C THR A 297 -19.16 -2.18 19.07
N GLU A 298 -18.72 -1.54 17.99
CA GLU A 298 -19.59 -1.07 16.90
C GLU A 298 -20.38 -2.23 16.29
N LYS A 299 -19.71 -3.29 15.80
CA LYS A 299 -20.40 -4.39 15.10
C LYS A 299 -21.31 -5.20 16.00
N ILE A 300 -20.91 -5.45 17.25
CA ILE A 300 -21.75 -6.16 18.22
C ILE A 300 -23.00 -5.34 18.54
N ARG A 301 -22.86 -4.04 18.81
CA ARG A 301 -24.01 -3.17 19.08
C ARG A 301 -24.92 -3.03 17.86
N SER A 302 -24.37 -2.88 16.65
CA SER A 302 -25.16 -2.89 15.42
C SER A 302 -25.95 -4.19 15.23
N LEU A 303 -25.38 -5.35 15.55
CA LEU A 303 -26.12 -6.62 15.54
C LEU A 303 -27.27 -6.60 16.56
N LEU A 304 -27.03 -6.14 17.78
CA LEU A 304 -28.04 -6.07 18.83
C LEU A 304 -29.17 -5.09 18.50
N ASP A 305 -28.85 -3.95 17.87
CA ASP A 305 -29.84 -2.99 17.36
C ASP A 305 -30.73 -3.63 16.29
N LEU A 306 -30.15 -4.40 15.37
CA LEU A 306 -30.93 -5.14 14.37
C LEU A 306 -31.81 -6.22 15.02
N VAL A 307 -31.27 -7.00 15.98
CA VAL A 307 -32.06 -7.99 16.74
C VAL A 307 -33.22 -7.30 17.46
N ARG A 308 -32.98 -6.14 18.07
CA ARG A 308 -34.01 -5.34 18.73
C ARG A 308 -35.09 -4.86 17.77
N ALA A 309 -34.70 -4.38 16.60
CA ALA A 309 -35.64 -3.93 15.58
C ALA A 309 -36.53 -5.07 15.05
N HIS A 310 -35.97 -6.28 14.88
CA HIS A 310 -36.70 -7.41 14.28
C HIS A 310 -37.54 -8.23 15.24
N HIS A 311 -37.13 -8.35 16.51
CA HIS A 311 -37.78 -9.24 17.46
C HIS A 311 -38.78 -8.54 18.39
N GLY A 312 -38.99 -7.23 18.23
CA GLY A 312 -39.98 -6.46 18.98
C GLY A 312 -39.85 -6.73 20.49
N ASP A 313 -40.96 -7.01 21.17
CA ASP A 313 -40.98 -7.28 22.62
C ASP A 313 -40.13 -8.49 23.06
N HIS A 314 -39.83 -9.42 22.16
CA HIS A 314 -39.02 -10.62 22.43
C HIS A 314 -37.51 -10.41 22.20
N TRP A 315 -37.08 -9.19 21.87
CA TRP A 315 -35.67 -8.93 21.58
C TRP A 315 -34.74 -9.25 22.75
N SER A 316 -35.18 -9.00 23.99
CA SER A 316 -34.37 -9.25 25.17
C SER A 316 -34.10 -10.73 25.35
N ASP A 317 -35.09 -11.59 25.08
CA ASP A 317 -34.91 -13.04 25.12
C ASP A 317 -33.88 -13.51 24.08
N ARG A 318 -33.89 -12.91 22.88
CA ARG A 318 -32.85 -13.14 21.86
C ARG A 318 -31.47 -12.68 22.32
N GLY A 319 -31.38 -11.53 22.99
CA GLY A 319 -30.15 -11.07 23.63
C GLY A 319 -29.63 -12.05 24.69
N PHE A 320 -30.51 -12.66 25.49
CA PHE A 320 -30.13 -13.69 26.46
C PHE A 320 -29.76 -15.02 25.80
N ASP A 321 -30.39 -15.39 24.68
CA ASP A 321 -30.03 -16.58 23.92
C ASP A 321 -28.59 -16.50 23.39
N LEU A 322 -28.18 -15.31 22.95
CA LEU A 322 -26.79 -15.03 22.57
C LEU A 322 -25.79 -15.16 23.71
N LEU A 323 -26.23 -15.12 24.97
CA LEU A 323 -25.39 -15.34 26.15
C LEU A 323 -25.39 -16.80 26.63
N ARG A 324 -26.33 -17.62 26.14
CA ARG A 324 -26.53 -19.02 26.55
C ARG A 324 -25.89 -20.04 25.58
N ASN A 325 -25.34 -19.58 24.46
CA ASN A 325 -24.72 -20.45 23.46
C ASN A 325 -23.44 -21.10 24.02
N ARG A 326 -23.32 -22.44 23.88
CA ARG A 326 -22.20 -23.22 24.42
C ARG A 326 -20.83 -22.90 23.82
N ASP A 327 -20.80 -22.38 22.60
CA ASP A 327 -19.55 -22.03 21.92
C ASP A 327 -18.97 -20.69 22.42
N ILE A 328 -19.74 -19.95 23.23
CA ILE A 328 -19.24 -18.80 23.99
C ILE A 328 -18.17 -19.27 24.98
N GLY A 329 -16.96 -18.72 24.88
CA GLY A 329 -15.78 -19.13 25.64
C GLY A 329 -14.93 -20.19 24.94
N GLY A 330 -15.42 -20.80 23.85
CA GLY A 330 -14.69 -21.81 23.06
C GLY A 330 -13.53 -21.23 22.23
N THR A 331 -13.56 -19.93 21.93
CA THR A 331 -12.50 -19.21 21.22
C THR A 331 -11.79 -18.20 22.14
N LYS A 332 -10.46 -18.10 22.02
CA LYS A 332 -9.57 -17.37 22.97
C LYS A 332 -9.80 -15.85 23.09
N SER A 333 -10.62 -15.20 22.26
CA SER A 333 -10.74 -13.73 22.26
C SER A 333 -12.09 -13.12 21.86
N GLY A 334 -12.91 -13.76 21.00
CA GLY A 334 -14.15 -13.15 20.49
C GLY A 334 -15.31 -13.18 21.50
N SER A 335 -15.56 -14.35 22.09
CA SER A 335 -16.73 -14.57 22.94
C SER A 335 -16.83 -13.67 24.18
N ALA A 336 -15.71 -13.29 24.80
CA ALA A 336 -15.71 -12.43 25.98
C ALA A 336 -16.21 -11.01 25.68
N LYS A 337 -15.82 -10.44 24.52
CA LYS A 337 -16.26 -9.10 24.12
C LYS A 337 -17.74 -9.11 23.71
N LEU A 338 -18.18 -10.15 23.01
CA LEU A 338 -19.61 -10.38 22.71
C LEU A 338 -20.44 -10.40 24.01
N VAL A 339 -20.05 -11.24 24.98
CA VAL A 339 -20.73 -11.34 26.28
C VAL A 339 -20.77 -10.00 27.00
N SER A 340 -19.63 -9.32 27.11
CA SER A 340 -19.53 -8.03 27.79
C SER A 340 -20.43 -6.97 27.15
N GLU A 341 -20.45 -6.88 25.82
CA GLU A 341 -21.28 -5.92 25.10
C GLU A 341 -22.77 -6.28 25.15
N CYS A 342 -23.14 -7.56 25.04
CA CYS A 342 -24.52 -8.02 25.21
C CYS A 342 -25.06 -7.67 26.60
N ILE A 343 -24.29 -7.94 27.67
CA ILE A 343 -24.67 -7.56 29.05
C ILE A 343 -24.82 -6.04 29.15
N SER A 344 -23.83 -5.29 28.66
CA SER A 344 -23.86 -3.82 28.72
C SER A 344 -25.06 -3.26 27.98
N TYR A 345 -25.36 -3.77 26.78
CA TYR A 345 -26.51 -3.35 25.98
C TYR A 345 -27.85 -3.66 26.66
N LEU A 346 -28.00 -4.83 27.28
CA LEU A 346 -29.19 -5.18 28.07
C LEU A 346 -29.34 -4.26 29.29
N CYS A 347 -28.24 -3.95 29.98
CA CYS A 347 -28.24 -3.02 31.11
C CYS A 347 -28.58 -1.59 30.68
N ASP A 348 -28.01 -1.11 29.56
CA ASP A 348 -28.31 0.19 28.94
C ASP A 348 -29.79 0.31 28.58
N ALA A 349 -30.44 -0.82 28.24
CA ALA A 349 -31.88 -0.91 28.00
C ALA A 349 -32.74 -1.03 29.29
N GLY A 350 -32.15 -0.89 30.47
CA GLY A 350 -32.85 -0.94 31.77
C GLY A 350 -33.08 -2.34 32.33
N LEU A 351 -32.51 -3.40 31.72
CA LEU A 351 -32.75 -4.79 32.10
C LEU A 351 -31.76 -5.33 33.14
N SER A 352 -31.04 -4.46 33.86
CA SER A 352 -29.98 -4.85 34.82
C SER A 352 -30.45 -5.89 35.86
N ALA A 353 -31.65 -5.70 36.43
CA ALA A 353 -32.22 -6.65 37.39
C ALA A 353 -32.53 -8.01 36.75
N HIS A 354 -33.02 -8.01 35.51
CA HIS A 354 -33.35 -9.23 34.78
C HIS A 354 -32.08 -9.99 34.35
N VAL A 355 -31.00 -9.29 34.00
CA VAL A 355 -29.67 -9.90 33.77
C VAL A 355 -29.20 -10.65 35.02
N GLY A 356 -29.25 -10.01 36.19
CA GLY A 356 -28.87 -10.63 37.46
C GLY A 356 -29.71 -11.88 37.78
N GLN A 357 -31.02 -11.81 37.58
CA GLN A 357 -31.93 -12.94 37.78
C GLN A 357 -31.61 -14.12 36.84
N ARG A 358 -31.39 -13.85 35.55
CA ARG A 358 -31.06 -14.89 34.55
C ARG A 358 -29.74 -15.59 34.88
N PHE A 359 -28.72 -14.84 35.31
CA PHE A 359 -27.43 -15.43 35.70
C PHE A 359 -27.51 -16.27 36.96
N ALA A 360 -28.27 -15.83 37.98
CA ALA A 360 -28.53 -16.63 39.17
C ALA A 360 -29.20 -17.96 38.80
N GLN A 361 -30.22 -17.90 37.93
CA GLN A 361 -30.91 -19.10 37.45
C GLN A 361 -29.96 -20.05 36.70
N TRP A 362 -29.12 -19.55 35.80
CA TRP A 362 -28.17 -20.39 35.05
C TRP A 362 -27.12 -21.05 35.94
N LEU A 363 -26.67 -20.37 36.99
CA LEU A 363 -25.77 -20.95 37.99
C LEU A 363 -26.43 -22.11 38.75
N GLU A 364 -27.72 -22.00 39.06
CA GLU A 364 -28.50 -23.04 39.75
C GLU A 364 -28.81 -24.24 38.85
N THR A 365 -29.19 -24.01 37.59
CA THR A 365 -29.64 -25.08 36.69
C THR A 365 -28.51 -25.75 35.91
N ARG A 366 -27.34 -25.10 35.80
CA ARG A 366 -26.23 -25.51 34.90
C ARG A 366 -26.67 -25.69 33.43
N GLU A 367 -27.75 -25.03 33.02
CA GLU A 367 -28.30 -25.15 31.67
C GLU A 367 -27.52 -24.28 30.68
N LEU A 368 -26.66 -24.90 29.89
CA LEU A 368 -26.19 -24.34 28.61
C LEU A 368 -27.03 -24.95 27.48
N ARG A 369 -27.42 -24.16 26.47
CA ARG A 369 -28.04 -24.72 25.25
C ARG A 369 -27.02 -25.67 24.57
N PRO A 370 -27.43 -26.80 23.99
CA PRO A 370 -26.55 -27.71 23.24
C PRO A 370 -25.75 -27.02 22.14
#